data_AF-A0A5N6HCF7-F1
#
_entry.id   AF-A0A5N6HCF7-F1
#
_cell.length_a   1.000
_cell.length_b   1.000
_cell.length_c   1.000
_cell.angle_alpha   90.00
_cell.angle_beta   90.00
_cell.angle_gamma   90.00
#
_symmetry.space_group_name_H-M   'P 1'
#
loop_
_entity.id
_entity.type
_entity.pdbx_description
1 polymer ?
#
loop_
_entity_poly.entity_id
_entity_poly.type
_entity_poly.pdbx_seq_one_letter_code
_entity_poly.pdbx_strand_id
1 'polypeptide(L)'
;MLEPGTEHFDEHNYQACLSGTRTFRRKDHLVQHLRLTHNLEVIPIIDDWKTPAPTVTSRCGFCDRRLSSWEERVDHIASHFRNGSTMDCWKGEHDFPPEITKQVTNSLPPYYIGHDSRCLVPFSVTNVHAKDQLDQITSRLDWNTAIESNTPNAPVQALSSGRDSNNPLNSLLEVLASHLGRYTRQKLAQGIIPTDEMLQQESRRLVYDSEDPWDQTIFDNPEWLAAFRREHIERPNNPANNEQALLQDECMRP
;
A
#
# COMPACT_ATOMS: atom_id res chain seq x y z
N MET A 1 -21.83 -39.84 -23.73
CA MET A 1 -22.19 -38.44 -23.47
C MET A 1 -22.12 -37.73 -24.80
N LEU A 2 -23.25 -37.29 -25.34
CA LEU A 2 -23.27 -36.46 -26.56
C LEU A 2 -22.73 -35.09 -26.15
N GLU A 3 -21.64 -34.65 -26.78
CA GLU A 3 -21.23 -33.25 -26.64
C GLU A 3 -22.29 -32.39 -27.34
N PRO A 4 -22.86 -31.39 -26.66
CA PRO A 4 -23.85 -30.52 -27.27
C PRO A 4 -23.23 -29.76 -28.45
N GLY A 5 -23.97 -29.69 -29.55
CA GLY A 5 -23.56 -28.96 -30.75
C GLY A 5 -23.52 -27.44 -30.53
N THR A 6 -22.90 -26.71 -31.44
CA THR A 6 -22.71 -25.26 -31.34
C THR A 6 -24.00 -24.46 -31.18
N GLU A 7 -25.09 -24.94 -31.77
CA GLU A 7 -26.43 -24.33 -31.68
C GLU A 7 -26.98 -24.31 -30.24
N HIS A 8 -26.61 -25.28 -29.41
CA HIS A 8 -27.02 -25.32 -28.00
C HIS A 8 -26.32 -24.23 -27.17
N PHE A 9 -25.08 -23.86 -27.52
CA PHE A 9 -24.39 -22.78 -26.80
C PHE A 9 -25.07 -21.43 -27.03
N ASP A 10 -25.66 -21.22 -28.22
CA ASP A 10 -26.39 -20.00 -28.54
C ASP A 10 -27.71 -19.89 -27.76
N GLU A 11 -28.37 -21.01 -27.44
CA GLU A 11 -29.56 -21.04 -26.55
C GLU A 11 -29.25 -20.50 -25.15
N HIS A 12 -28.01 -20.67 -24.69
CA HIS A 12 -27.55 -20.16 -23.39
C HIS A 12 -26.91 -18.77 -23.49
N ASN A 13 -27.10 -18.03 -24.59
CA ASN A 13 -26.52 -16.69 -24.74
C ASN A 13 -24.99 -16.67 -24.46
N TYR A 14 -24.30 -17.73 -24.90
CA TYR A 14 -22.89 -17.98 -24.59
C TYR A 14 -21.99 -16.79 -24.98
N GLN A 15 -22.26 -16.14 -26.11
CA GLN A 15 -21.46 -15.01 -26.59
C GLN A 15 -21.49 -13.80 -25.64
N ALA A 16 -22.61 -13.54 -24.97
CA ALA A 16 -22.72 -12.47 -23.98
C ALA A 16 -21.91 -12.80 -22.72
N CYS A 17 -21.90 -14.06 -22.29
CA CYS A 17 -21.05 -14.55 -21.20
C CYS A 17 -19.56 -14.52 -21.57
N LEU A 18 -19.23 -14.85 -22.83
CA LEU A 18 -17.85 -14.83 -23.35
C LEU A 18 -17.28 -13.41 -23.46
N SER A 19 -18.14 -12.41 -23.64
CA SER A 19 -17.73 -11.01 -23.72
C SER A 19 -17.70 -10.31 -22.34
N GLY A 20 -18.25 -10.95 -21.31
CA GLY A 20 -18.43 -10.38 -19.97
C GLY A 20 -17.47 -10.90 -18.89
N THR A 21 -17.71 -10.48 -17.64
CA THR A 21 -16.96 -10.95 -16.47
C THR A 21 -17.35 -12.38 -16.13
N ARG A 22 -16.38 -13.31 -16.19
CA ARG A 22 -16.59 -14.75 -15.90
C ARG A 22 -16.10 -15.20 -14.52
N THR A 23 -15.54 -14.29 -13.74
CA THR A 23 -15.06 -14.58 -12.38
C THR A 23 -15.94 -13.84 -11.38
N PHE A 24 -16.58 -14.59 -10.49
CA PHE A 24 -17.46 -14.04 -9.47
C PHE A 24 -16.88 -14.30 -8.10
N ARG A 25 -16.69 -13.24 -7.30
CA ARG A 25 -16.17 -13.37 -5.92
C ARG A 25 -17.20 -13.92 -4.94
N ARG A 26 -18.50 -13.88 -5.28
CA ARG A 26 -19.59 -14.33 -4.43
C ARG A 26 -20.53 -15.27 -5.18
N LYS A 27 -21.02 -16.29 -4.46
CA LYS A 27 -21.95 -17.32 -5.00
C LYS A 27 -23.23 -16.69 -5.55
N ASP A 28 -23.79 -15.71 -4.85
CA ASP A 28 -25.03 -15.04 -5.25
C ASP A 28 -24.88 -14.24 -6.54
N HIS A 29 -23.71 -13.61 -6.78
CA HIS A 29 -23.44 -12.91 -8.04
C HIS A 29 -23.34 -13.87 -9.22
N LEU A 30 -22.71 -15.04 -9.02
CA LEU A 30 -22.69 -16.11 -10.04
C LEU A 30 -24.12 -16.61 -10.32
N VAL A 31 -24.90 -16.87 -9.28
CA VAL A 31 -26.30 -17.32 -9.43
C VAL A 31 -27.13 -16.26 -10.17
N GLN A 32 -26.95 -14.98 -9.84
CA GLN A 32 -27.64 -13.88 -10.52
C GLN A 32 -27.26 -13.83 -12.00
N HIS A 33 -25.98 -13.97 -12.34
CA HIS A 33 -25.53 -14.05 -13.73
C HIS A 33 -26.16 -15.23 -14.48
N LEU A 34 -26.17 -16.42 -13.88
CA LEU A 34 -26.80 -17.61 -14.45
C LEU A 34 -28.30 -17.42 -14.74
N ARG A 35 -29.02 -16.69 -13.86
CA ARG A 35 -30.44 -16.39 -14.08
C ARG A 35 -30.67 -15.33 -15.14
N LEU A 36 -29.89 -14.25 -15.12
CA LEU A 36 -30.16 -13.08 -15.97
C LEU A 36 -29.53 -13.18 -17.35
N THR A 37 -28.41 -13.87 -17.49
CA THR A 37 -27.68 -14.01 -18.75
C THR A 37 -28.02 -15.31 -19.47
N HIS A 38 -28.19 -16.41 -18.72
CA HIS A 38 -28.45 -17.74 -19.26
C HIS A 38 -29.89 -18.23 -19.03
N ASN A 39 -30.74 -17.43 -18.40
CA ASN A 39 -32.16 -17.76 -18.16
C ASN A 39 -32.40 -19.11 -17.46
N LEU A 40 -31.46 -19.55 -16.62
CA LEU A 40 -31.59 -20.81 -15.88
C LEU A 40 -32.62 -20.68 -14.74
N GLU A 41 -33.76 -21.35 -14.87
CA GLU A 41 -34.78 -21.45 -13.81
C GLU A 41 -34.30 -22.31 -12.64
N VAL A 42 -33.61 -23.42 -12.94
CA VAL A 42 -33.00 -24.32 -11.96
C VAL A 42 -31.49 -24.14 -12.00
N ILE A 43 -30.92 -23.77 -10.85
CA ILE A 43 -29.47 -23.58 -10.70
C ILE A 43 -28.80 -24.92 -10.43
N PRO A 44 -27.75 -25.30 -11.18
CA PRO A 44 -27.01 -26.53 -10.93
C PRO A 44 -26.29 -26.48 -9.57
N ILE A 45 -25.79 -27.64 -9.11
CA ILE A 45 -24.94 -27.70 -7.92
C ILE A 45 -23.59 -27.07 -8.28
N ILE A 46 -23.41 -25.81 -7.90
CA ILE A 46 -22.22 -25.00 -8.22
C ILE A 46 -21.20 -24.94 -7.08
N ASP A 47 -21.37 -25.71 -6.01
CA ASP A 47 -20.50 -25.61 -4.83
C ASP A 47 -19.06 -26.05 -5.12
N ASP A 48 -18.87 -26.94 -6.08
CA ASP A 48 -17.56 -27.43 -6.55
C ASP A 48 -16.91 -26.51 -7.59
N TRP A 49 -17.59 -25.44 -8.03
CA TRP A 49 -17.05 -24.49 -9.02
C TRP A 49 -16.12 -23.44 -8.39
N LYS A 50 -15.89 -23.54 -7.08
CA LYS A 50 -15.06 -22.60 -6.33
C LYS A 50 -13.60 -22.99 -6.50
N THR A 51 -12.79 -22.05 -6.96
CA THR A 51 -11.35 -22.18 -6.81
C THR A 51 -11.01 -22.06 -5.32
N PRO A 52 -10.25 -22.99 -4.73
CA PRO A 52 -9.82 -22.85 -3.34
C PRO A 52 -9.01 -21.57 -3.18
N ALA A 53 -9.25 -20.86 -2.06
CA ALA A 53 -8.47 -19.67 -1.74
C ALA A 53 -6.99 -20.07 -1.59
N PRO A 54 -6.05 -19.21 -2.02
CA PRO A 54 -4.64 -19.46 -1.81
C PRO A 54 -4.33 -19.54 -0.31
N THR A 55 -3.32 -20.33 0.05
CA THR A 55 -2.82 -20.34 1.43
C THR A 55 -2.18 -18.99 1.74
N VAL A 56 -2.70 -18.30 2.76
CA VAL A 56 -2.20 -16.97 3.16
C VAL A 56 -1.36 -17.11 4.41
N THR A 57 -0.04 -17.17 4.25
CA THR A 57 0.89 -17.06 5.37
C THR A 57 1.01 -15.59 5.81
N SER A 58 1.22 -15.33 7.09
CA SER A 58 1.34 -13.97 7.59
C SER A 58 2.08 -13.87 8.92
N ARG A 59 2.40 -12.65 9.35
CA ARG A 59 2.91 -12.29 10.68
C ARG A 59 1.83 -11.60 11.51
N CYS A 60 1.80 -11.90 12.80
CA CYS A 60 1.02 -11.16 13.77
C CYS A 60 1.81 -9.94 14.26
N GLY A 61 1.27 -8.72 14.12
CA GLY A 61 1.96 -7.51 14.58
C GLY A 61 1.88 -7.25 16.09
N PHE A 62 1.11 -8.05 16.85
CA PHE A 62 1.06 -7.95 18.31
C PHE A 62 2.16 -8.76 19.00
N CYS A 63 2.56 -9.89 18.42
CA CYS A 63 3.49 -10.84 19.06
C CYS A 63 4.48 -11.52 18.12
N ASP A 64 4.55 -11.08 16.86
CA ASP A 64 5.45 -11.57 15.81
C ASP A 64 5.34 -13.08 15.45
N ARG A 65 4.30 -13.77 15.93
CA ARG A 65 4.01 -15.15 15.54
C ARG A 65 3.75 -15.23 14.02
N ARG A 66 4.38 -16.22 13.36
CA ARG A 66 4.08 -16.61 11.98
C ARG A 66 2.86 -17.52 11.95
N LEU A 67 1.93 -17.21 11.06
CA LEU A 67 0.65 -17.88 10.90
C LEU A 67 0.61 -18.47 9.49
N SER A 68 0.13 -19.70 9.39
CA SER A 68 0.20 -20.51 8.17
C SER A 68 -1.11 -20.54 7.38
N SER A 69 -2.24 -20.25 8.02
CA SER A 69 -3.55 -20.17 7.38
C SER A 69 -4.32 -18.91 7.75
N TRP A 70 -5.36 -18.63 6.98
CA TRP A 70 -6.25 -17.49 7.23
C TRP A 70 -7.09 -17.71 8.50
N GLU A 71 -7.58 -18.94 8.71
CA GLU A 71 -8.36 -19.31 9.89
C GLU A 71 -7.53 -19.14 11.17
N GLU A 72 -6.30 -19.65 11.17
CA GLU A 72 -5.34 -19.50 12.28
C GLU A 72 -5.12 -18.02 12.60
N ARG A 73 -4.97 -17.19 11.54
CA ARG A 73 -4.80 -15.75 11.68
C ARG A 73 -6.00 -15.08 12.34
N VAL A 74 -7.22 -15.37 11.88
CA VAL A 74 -8.45 -14.75 12.41
C VAL A 74 -8.59 -15.08 13.89
N ASP A 75 -8.47 -16.35 14.26
CA ASP A 75 -8.64 -16.79 15.65
C ASP A 75 -7.55 -16.22 16.56
N HIS A 76 -6.29 -16.23 16.09
CA HIS A 76 -5.17 -15.70 16.84
C HIS A 76 -5.28 -14.19 17.07
N ILE A 77 -5.56 -13.41 16.02
CA ILE A 77 -5.70 -11.95 16.13
C ILE A 77 -6.91 -11.58 17.00
N ALA A 78 -8.03 -12.30 16.85
CA ALA A 78 -9.20 -12.09 17.70
C ALA A 78 -8.90 -12.32 19.19
N SER A 79 -8.00 -13.25 19.53
CA SER A 79 -7.59 -13.46 20.93
C SER A 79 -6.90 -12.24 21.56
N HIS A 80 -6.06 -11.52 20.80
CA HIS A 80 -5.42 -10.28 21.28
C HIS A 80 -6.45 -9.19 21.56
N PHE A 81 -7.42 -8.99 20.65
CA PHE A 81 -8.50 -8.04 20.88
C PHE A 81 -9.35 -8.39 22.10
N ARG A 82 -9.67 -9.67 22.31
CA ARG A 82 -10.38 -10.13 23.52
C ARG A 82 -9.58 -9.87 24.80
N ASN A 83 -8.26 -9.85 24.71
CA ASN A 83 -7.35 -9.53 25.81
C ASN A 83 -7.05 -8.03 25.95
N GLY A 84 -7.76 -7.16 25.21
CA GLY A 84 -7.67 -5.71 25.34
C GLY A 84 -6.62 -5.03 24.47
N SER A 85 -5.92 -5.75 23.59
CA SER A 85 -5.05 -5.10 22.60
C SER A 85 -5.87 -4.27 21.62
N THR A 86 -5.37 -3.09 21.25
CA THR A 86 -5.96 -2.24 20.20
C THR A 86 -5.02 -2.18 19.00
N MET A 87 -5.46 -1.60 17.88
CA MET A 87 -4.58 -1.41 16.72
C MET A 87 -3.37 -0.51 16.99
N ASP A 88 -3.36 0.26 18.09
CA ASP A 88 -2.15 1.00 18.53
C ASP A 88 -1.02 0.08 19.00
N CYS A 89 -1.35 -1.13 19.43
CA CYS A 89 -0.37 -2.12 19.84
C CYS A 89 0.22 -2.88 18.64
N TRP A 90 -0.33 -2.72 17.43
CA TRP A 90 0.13 -3.43 16.25
C TRP A 90 1.42 -2.81 15.72
N LYS A 91 2.44 -3.63 15.50
CA LYS A 91 3.74 -3.19 14.98
C LYS A 91 4.04 -3.80 13.62
N GLY A 92 4.69 -3.02 12.76
CA GLY A 92 5.13 -3.46 11.43
C GLY A 92 4.01 -4.02 10.53
N GLU A 93 4.42 -4.69 9.46
CA GLU A 93 3.53 -5.14 8.38
C GLU A 93 2.84 -6.48 8.65
N HIS A 94 2.00 -6.94 7.70
CA HIS A 94 1.42 -8.28 7.74
C HIS A 94 2.38 -9.40 7.29
N ASP A 95 3.47 -9.05 6.61
CA ASP A 95 4.39 -9.98 5.94
C ASP A 95 3.66 -11.00 5.06
N PHE A 96 2.68 -10.53 4.28
CA PHE A 96 2.04 -11.38 3.27
C PHE A 96 3.03 -11.72 2.15
N PRO A 97 2.92 -12.92 1.53
CA PRO A 97 3.67 -13.25 0.34
C PRO A 97 3.45 -12.23 -0.79
N PRO A 98 4.44 -11.98 -1.66
CA PRO A 98 4.34 -10.97 -2.72
C PRO A 98 3.12 -11.14 -3.63
N GLU A 99 2.74 -12.37 -3.92
CA GLU A 99 1.56 -12.73 -4.71
C GLU A 99 0.25 -12.31 -4.06
N ILE A 100 0.17 -12.32 -2.72
CA ILE A 100 -0.99 -11.85 -1.96
C ILE A 100 -0.93 -10.33 -1.80
N THR A 101 0.22 -9.77 -1.47
CA THR A 101 0.41 -8.32 -1.29
C THR A 101 -0.03 -7.53 -2.51
N LYS A 102 0.27 -8.01 -3.73
CA LYS A 102 -0.18 -7.38 -4.99
C LYS A 102 -1.70 -7.36 -5.17
N GLN A 103 -2.42 -8.27 -4.51
CA GLN A 103 -3.88 -8.37 -4.61
C GLN A 103 -4.60 -7.53 -3.56
N VAL A 104 -3.89 -7.07 -2.52
CA VAL A 104 -4.47 -6.21 -1.47
C VAL A 104 -4.70 -4.81 -2.04
N THR A 105 -5.93 -4.34 -1.99
CA THR A 105 -6.34 -3.01 -2.45
C THR A 105 -7.11 -2.29 -1.36
N ASN A 106 -7.15 -0.95 -1.42
CA ASN A 106 -7.88 -0.11 -0.47
C ASN A 106 -7.53 -0.41 1.00
N SER A 107 -6.25 -0.64 1.27
CA SER A 107 -5.74 -0.95 2.61
C SER A 107 -4.77 0.11 3.08
N LEU A 108 -4.78 0.39 4.38
CA LEU A 108 -3.69 1.05 5.07
C LEU A 108 -2.69 0.01 5.62
N PRO A 109 -1.40 0.38 5.72
CA PRO A 109 -0.44 -0.35 6.53
C PRO A 109 -0.98 -0.60 7.95
N PRO A 110 -0.90 -1.83 8.48
CA PRO A 110 -1.58 -2.18 9.71
C PRO A 110 -1.00 -1.49 10.96
N TYR A 111 0.29 -1.17 10.96
CA TYR A 111 0.93 -0.37 12.01
C TYR A 111 0.41 1.09 12.04
N TYR A 112 -0.23 1.54 10.96
CA TYR A 112 -0.73 2.91 10.85
C TYR A 112 -2.22 3.04 11.22
N ILE A 113 -2.98 1.95 11.16
CA ILE A 113 -4.43 1.94 11.42
C ILE A 113 -4.79 2.53 12.79
N GLY A 114 -4.01 2.23 13.84
CA GLY A 114 -4.23 2.78 15.18
C GLY A 114 -4.16 4.31 15.19
N HIS A 115 -3.12 4.88 14.58
CA HIS A 115 -2.95 6.33 14.46
C HIS A 115 -4.04 6.97 13.60
N ASP A 116 -4.26 6.44 12.40
CA ASP A 116 -5.25 6.94 11.44
C ASP A 116 -6.67 7.01 12.01
N SER A 117 -7.03 6.04 12.87
CA SER A 117 -8.34 6.00 13.52
C SER A 117 -8.64 7.22 14.42
N ARG A 118 -7.61 7.98 14.81
CA ARG A 118 -7.74 9.21 15.62
C ARG A 118 -7.60 10.49 14.81
N CYS A 119 -7.22 10.40 13.54
CA CYS A 119 -7.20 11.55 12.66
C CYS A 119 -8.62 12.11 12.47
N LEU A 120 -8.73 13.40 12.13
CA LEU A 120 -10.04 14.08 11.98
C LEU A 120 -10.94 13.39 10.95
N VAL A 121 -10.35 12.88 9.88
CA VAL A 121 -11.03 12.08 8.86
C VAL A 121 -10.22 10.80 8.65
N PRO A 122 -10.54 9.73 9.39
CA PRO A 122 -9.90 8.45 9.22
C PRO A 122 -10.13 7.89 7.82
N PHE A 123 -9.19 7.10 7.34
CA PHE A 123 -9.36 6.36 6.10
C PHE A 123 -10.64 5.53 6.12
N SER A 124 -11.37 5.59 5.01
CA SER A 124 -12.51 4.74 4.79
C SER A 124 -12.73 4.49 3.31
N VAL A 125 -12.92 3.21 2.97
CA VAL A 125 -13.29 2.77 1.61
C VAL A 125 -14.73 3.15 1.26
N THR A 126 -15.57 3.39 2.27
CA THR A 126 -17.01 3.61 2.10
C THR A 126 -17.43 5.05 2.35
N ASN A 127 -16.70 5.80 3.17
CA ASN A 127 -17.03 7.19 3.48
C ASN A 127 -16.68 8.12 2.30
N VAL A 128 -17.66 8.91 1.85
CA VAL A 128 -17.47 9.89 0.78
C VAL A 128 -16.50 11.00 1.16
N HIS A 129 -16.50 11.44 2.42
CA HIS A 129 -15.61 12.51 2.89
C HIS A 129 -14.15 12.06 2.93
N ALA A 130 -13.88 10.80 3.29
CA ALA A 130 -12.53 10.24 3.26
C ALA A 130 -11.99 10.14 1.82
N LYS A 131 -12.88 9.82 0.86
CA LYS A 131 -12.53 9.81 -0.58
C LYS A 131 -12.24 11.21 -1.11
N ASP A 132 -13.12 12.16 -0.81
CA ASP A 132 -12.96 13.56 -1.22
C ASP A 132 -11.65 14.16 -0.69
N GLN A 133 -11.31 13.89 0.58
CA GLN A 133 -10.02 14.32 1.12
C GLN A 133 -8.83 13.68 0.39
N LEU A 134 -8.89 12.38 0.10
CA LEU A 134 -7.85 11.71 -0.67
C LEU A 134 -7.70 12.32 -2.08
N ASP A 135 -8.80 12.62 -2.75
CA ASP A 135 -8.82 13.23 -4.08
C ASP A 135 -8.22 14.64 -4.05
N GLN A 136 -8.53 15.44 -3.02
CA GLN A 136 -7.95 16.77 -2.81
C GLN A 136 -6.43 16.69 -2.55
N ILE A 137 -5.98 15.79 -1.68
CA ILE A 137 -4.56 15.60 -1.38
C ILE A 137 -3.81 15.14 -2.63
N THR A 138 -4.36 14.17 -3.36
CA THR A 138 -3.75 13.64 -4.59
C THR A 138 -3.62 14.74 -5.65
N SER A 139 -4.66 15.56 -5.82
CA SER A 139 -4.63 16.69 -6.75
C SER A 139 -3.51 17.67 -6.39
N ARG A 140 -3.36 18.05 -5.12
CA ARG A 140 -2.29 18.96 -4.66
C ARG A 140 -0.89 18.43 -4.95
N LEU A 141 -0.69 17.13 -4.77
CA LEU A 141 0.60 16.49 -5.02
C LEU A 141 0.97 16.44 -6.51
N ASP A 142 0.01 16.14 -7.37
CA ASP A 142 0.23 16.17 -8.82
C ASP A 142 0.57 17.61 -9.27
N TRP A 143 -0.08 18.65 -8.71
CA TRP A 143 0.27 20.05 -8.95
C TRP A 143 1.69 20.42 -8.48
N ASN A 144 2.09 20.07 -7.25
CA ASN A 144 3.42 20.37 -6.74
C ASN A 144 4.52 19.66 -7.52
N THR A 145 4.29 18.39 -7.89
CA THR A 145 5.22 17.62 -8.73
C THR A 145 5.41 18.27 -10.11
N ALA A 146 4.33 18.76 -10.71
CA ALA A 146 4.38 19.47 -11.99
C ALA A 146 5.15 20.80 -11.90
N ILE A 147 4.94 21.58 -10.83
CA ILE A 147 5.65 22.86 -10.62
C ILE A 147 7.15 22.64 -10.46
N GLU A 148 7.56 21.63 -9.70
CA GLU A 148 8.99 21.35 -9.45
C GLU A 148 9.68 20.81 -10.70
N SER A 149 8.99 20.06 -11.57
CA SER A 149 9.52 19.57 -12.84
C SER A 149 9.83 20.68 -13.86
N ASN A 150 9.29 21.90 -13.65
CA ASN A 150 9.58 23.08 -14.46
C ASN A 150 10.81 23.89 -13.97
N THR A 151 11.55 23.43 -12.96
CA THR A 151 12.83 24.05 -12.57
C THR A 151 14.00 23.45 -13.37
N PRO A 152 14.85 24.26 -14.05
CA PRO A 152 15.76 23.77 -15.09
C PRO A 152 17.03 23.04 -14.59
N ASN A 153 17.08 22.54 -13.35
CA ASN A 153 18.25 21.83 -12.83
C ASN A 153 17.88 20.79 -11.74
N ALA A 154 17.34 19.66 -12.15
CA ALA A 154 17.32 18.44 -11.33
C ALA A 154 17.54 17.21 -12.23
N PRO A 155 18.33 16.20 -11.81
CA PRO A 155 18.54 15.00 -12.60
C PRO A 155 17.20 14.27 -12.72
N VAL A 156 16.79 14.08 -13.97
CA VAL A 156 15.60 13.35 -14.38
C VAL A 156 15.78 11.87 -14.02
N GLN A 157 15.34 11.48 -12.83
CA GLN A 157 14.91 10.09 -12.61
C GLN A 157 13.41 10.06 -12.87
N ALA A 158 13.08 9.91 -14.16
CA ALA A 158 11.74 9.63 -14.60
C ALA A 158 11.30 8.28 -14.03
N LEU A 159 10.53 8.28 -12.95
CA LEU A 159 9.64 7.17 -12.62
C LEU A 159 8.36 7.34 -13.43
N SER A 160 8.51 7.19 -14.74
CA SER A 160 7.43 6.84 -15.65
C SER A 160 7.21 5.33 -15.52
N SER A 161 6.61 4.89 -14.42
CA SER A 161 6.01 3.57 -14.35
C SER A 161 4.51 3.78 -14.36
N GLY A 162 3.82 3.21 -15.35
CA GLY A 162 2.37 3.32 -15.50
C GLY A 162 1.68 3.07 -14.17
N ARG A 163 0.92 4.06 -13.69
CA ARG A 163 0.13 3.96 -12.45
C ARG A 163 -1.06 3.03 -12.72
N ASP A 164 -0.80 1.72 -12.77
CA ASP A 164 -1.80 0.66 -12.61
C ASP A 164 -1.92 0.28 -11.13
N SER A 165 -1.81 1.26 -10.22
CA SER A 165 -1.96 1.01 -8.79
C SER A 165 -3.45 1.00 -8.44
N ASN A 166 -4.02 -0.20 -8.33
CA ASN A 166 -5.37 -0.45 -7.80
C ASN A 166 -5.56 -0.02 -6.32
N ASN A 167 -4.62 0.73 -5.73
CA ASN A 167 -4.71 1.31 -4.39
C ASN A 167 -4.17 2.76 -4.41
N PRO A 168 -5.05 3.76 -4.61
CA PRO A 168 -4.69 5.17 -4.65
C PRO A 168 -3.93 5.65 -3.41
N LEU A 169 -4.18 5.04 -2.24
CA LEU A 169 -3.49 5.39 -1.00
C LEU A 169 -2.05 4.93 -0.91
N ASN A 170 -1.74 3.74 -1.43
CA ASN A 170 -0.34 3.31 -1.51
C ASN A 170 0.42 4.23 -2.46
N SER A 171 -0.20 4.62 -3.58
CA SER A 171 0.37 5.61 -4.49
C SER A 171 0.56 6.96 -3.80
N LEU A 172 -0.41 7.41 -3.00
CA LEU A 172 -0.30 8.65 -2.22
C LEU A 172 0.89 8.58 -1.25
N LEU A 173 0.95 7.52 -0.45
CA LEU A 173 1.99 7.34 0.55
C LEU A 173 3.38 7.29 -0.08
N GLU A 174 3.52 6.60 -1.21
CA GLU A 174 4.76 6.52 -1.98
C GLU A 174 5.18 7.88 -2.53
N VAL A 175 4.24 8.67 -3.05
CA VAL A 175 4.51 10.04 -3.52
C VAL A 175 4.94 10.94 -2.37
N LEU A 176 4.23 10.90 -1.24
CA LEU A 176 4.56 11.69 -0.05
C LEU A 176 5.95 11.31 0.51
N ALA A 177 6.22 10.01 0.65
CA ALA A 177 7.52 9.52 1.12
C ALA A 177 8.66 9.93 0.16
N SER A 178 8.42 9.85 -1.16
CA SER A 178 9.37 10.31 -2.17
C SER A 178 9.66 11.80 -2.07
N HIS A 179 8.63 12.63 -1.85
CA HIS A 179 8.77 14.07 -1.67
C HIS A 179 9.65 14.38 -0.45
N LEU A 180 9.34 13.81 0.71
CA LEU A 180 10.16 13.99 1.92
C LEU A 180 11.58 13.46 1.75
N GLY A 181 11.78 12.37 0.99
CA GLY A 181 13.10 11.85 0.66
C GLY A 181 13.94 12.86 -0.14
N ARG A 182 13.32 13.61 -1.05
CA ARG A 182 13.97 14.71 -1.78
C ARG A 182 14.23 15.92 -0.88
N TYR A 183 13.25 16.35 -0.08
CA TYR A 183 13.43 17.42 0.90
C TYR A 183 14.60 17.14 1.84
N THR A 184 14.68 15.90 2.35
CA THR A 184 15.75 15.44 3.22
C THR A 184 17.11 15.58 2.55
N ARG A 185 17.25 15.09 1.30
CA ARG A 185 18.49 15.26 0.52
C ARG A 185 18.87 16.72 0.29
N GLN A 186 17.90 17.59 0.03
CA GLN A 186 18.13 19.02 -0.16
C GLN A 186 18.66 19.68 1.11
N LYS A 187 18.08 19.39 2.27
CA LYS A 187 18.53 19.91 3.56
C LYS A 187 19.92 19.40 3.93
N LEU A 188 20.18 18.11 3.72
CA LEU A 188 21.51 17.53 3.93
C LEU A 188 22.56 18.21 3.04
N ALA A 189 22.25 18.52 1.77
CA ALA A 189 23.14 19.25 0.88
C ALA A 189 23.43 20.70 1.35
N GLN A 190 22.53 21.29 2.14
CA GLN A 190 22.72 22.59 2.80
C GLN A 190 23.47 22.46 4.14
N GLY A 191 23.91 21.26 4.54
CA GLY A 191 24.56 21.01 5.82
C GLY A 191 23.59 20.94 7.01
N ILE A 192 22.28 20.88 6.77
CA ILE A 192 21.24 20.79 7.81
C ILE A 192 20.77 19.35 7.90
N ILE A 193 20.87 18.74 9.10
CA ILE A 193 20.28 17.43 9.38
C ILE A 193 18.80 17.65 9.73
N PRO A 194 17.85 17.17 8.90
CA PRO A 194 16.43 17.36 9.19
C PRO A 194 16.03 16.70 10.51
N THR A 195 15.33 17.47 11.36
CA THR A 195 14.69 16.94 12.57
C THR A 195 13.33 16.34 12.23
N ASP A 196 12.79 15.53 13.14
CA ASP A 196 11.44 14.98 13.01
C ASP A 196 10.40 16.09 12.81
N GLU A 197 10.53 17.21 13.53
CA GLU A 197 9.66 18.38 13.37
C GLU A 197 9.73 18.99 11.97
N MET A 198 10.93 19.10 11.38
CA MET A 198 11.08 19.63 10.02
C MET A 198 10.39 18.73 8.98
N LEU A 199 10.49 17.40 9.15
CA LEU A 199 9.86 16.43 8.27
C LEU A 199 8.33 16.45 8.43
N GLN A 200 7.86 16.54 9.67
CA GLN A 200 6.44 16.68 9.99
C GLN A 200 5.87 17.96 9.39
N GLN A 201 6.49 19.12 9.64
CA GLN A 201 6.04 20.41 9.11
C GLN A 201 5.98 20.41 7.57
N GLU A 202 7.00 19.86 6.90
CA GLU A 202 7.00 19.73 5.44
C GLU A 202 5.85 18.83 4.96
N SER A 203 5.56 17.75 5.68
CA SER A 203 4.45 16.87 5.34
C SER A 203 3.08 17.53 5.52
N ARG A 204 2.88 18.30 6.59
CA ARG A 204 1.63 19.04 6.86
C ARG A 204 1.41 20.11 5.80
N ARG A 205 2.48 20.82 5.43
CA ARG A 205 2.46 21.79 4.34
C ARG A 205 2.03 21.15 3.02
N LEU A 206 2.53 19.95 2.75
CA LEU A 206 2.23 19.24 1.52
C LEU A 206 0.79 18.70 1.46
N VAL A 207 0.28 18.18 2.58
CA VAL A 207 -1.06 17.56 2.65
C VAL A 207 -2.14 18.63 2.84
N TYR A 208 -1.94 19.56 3.78
CA TYR A 208 -2.96 20.50 4.25
C TYR A 208 -2.75 21.95 3.77
N ASP A 209 -1.59 22.29 3.19
CA ASP A 209 -1.16 23.69 2.92
C ASP A 209 -1.14 24.54 4.20
N SER A 210 -0.79 23.88 5.29
CA SER A 210 -0.87 24.37 6.66
C SER A 210 0.31 23.80 7.44
N GLU A 211 0.77 24.55 8.44
CA GLU A 211 1.77 24.10 9.41
C GLU A 211 1.15 23.89 10.80
N ASP A 212 -0.19 23.84 10.88
CA ASP A 212 -0.92 23.67 12.13
C ASP A 212 -0.57 22.30 12.76
N PRO A 213 -0.10 22.25 14.01
CA PRO A 213 0.19 20.98 14.70
C PRO A 213 -1.01 20.05 14.86
N TRP A 214 -2.25 20.54 14.68
CA TRP A 214 -3.46 19.70 14.66
C TRP A 214 -3.64 18.91 13.37
N ASP A 215 -2.96 19.29 12.30
CA ASP A 215 -2.99 18.58 11.03
C ASP A 215 -2.08 17.36 11.10
N GLN A 216 -2.65 16.20 11.45
CA GLN A 216 -1.92 14.94 11.58
C GLN A 216 -1.82 14.20 10.25
N THR A 217 -0.61 13.72 9.94
CA THR A 217 -0.27 12.92 8.77
C THR A 217 0.38 11.61 9.19
N ILE A 218 0.61 10.70 8.25
CA ILE A 218 1.39 9.48 8.51
C ILE A 218 2.81 9.74 9.00
N PHE A 219 3.35 10.94 8.75
CA PHE A 219 4.68 11.35 9.18
C PHE A 219 4.72 11.79 10.65
N ASP A 220 3.57 11.82 11.33
CA ASP A 220 3.49 11.99 12.78
C ASP A 220 3.61 10.65 13.52
N ASN A 221 3.67 9.52 12.80
CA ASN A 221 3.94 8.22 13.39
C ASN A 221 5.44 8.05 13.72
N PRO A 222 5.82 7.81 14.98
CA PRO A 222 7.22 7.73 15.39
C PRO A 222 7.94 6.50 14.84
N GLU A 223 7.26 5.36 14.66
CA GLU A 223 7.88 4.17 14.06
C GLU A 223 8.20 4.41 12.58
N TRP A 224 7.29 5.09 11.87
CA TRP A 224 7.49 5.46 10.47
C TRP A 224 8.67 6.43 10.32
N LEU A 225 8.70 7.51 11.12
CA LEU A 225 9.82 8.47 11.09
C LEU A 225 11.16 7.82 11.41
N ALA A 226 11.19 6.95 12.41
CA ALA A 226 12.41 6.22 12.76
C ALA A 226 12.89 5.31 11.62
N ALA A 227 11.99 4.65 10.91
CA ALA A 227 12.33 3.85 9.72
C ALA A 227 12.85 4.74 8.58
N PHE A 228 12.15 5.83 8.28
CA PHE A 228 12.50 6.77 7.23
C PHE A 228 13.86 7.43 7.47
N ARG A 229 14.13 7.90 8.69
CA ARG A 229 15.43 8.50 9.05
C ARG A 229 16.59 7.52 8.88
N ARG A 230 16.39 6.27 9.29
CA ARG A 230 17.40 5.22 9.14
C ARG A 230 17.75 4.99 7.67
N GLU A 231 16.77 5.09 6.79
CA GLU A 231 16.94 4.89 5.34
C GLU A 231 17.55 6.12 4.65
N HIS A 232 17.05 7.32 4.95
CA HIS A 232 17.37 8.53 4.17
C HIS A 232 18.42 9.45 4.81
N ILE A 233 18.65 9.36 6.13
CA ILE A 233 19.60 10.22 6.85
C ILE A 233 20.81 9.42 7.30
N GLU A 234 20.61 8.22 7.86
CA GLU A 234 21.70 7.43 8.45
C GLU A 234 22.41 6.54 7.42
N ARG A 235 21.71 6.12 6.35
CA ARG A 235 22.22 5.24 5.30
C ARG A 235 22.89 5.84 4.05
N PRO A 236 23.12 7.16 3.84
CA PRO A 236 23.73 7.60 2.58
C PRO A 236 25.21 7.26 2.41
N ASN A 237 25.91 6.68 3.42
CA ASN A 237 27.34 6.41 3.33
C ASN A 237 27.73 4.93 3.53
N ASN A 238 28.24 4.37 2.41
CA ASN A 238 29.21 3.28 2.22
C ASN A 238 28.66 1.86 1.91
N PRO A 239 29.01 1.31 0.74
CA PRO A 239 30.30 0.63 0.61
C PRO A 239 30.97 0.83 -0.77
N ALA A 240 31.94 1.74 -0.90
CA ALA A 240 32.87 1.73 -2.04
C ALA A 240 34.20 2.48 -1.84
N ASN A 241 34.44 3.16 -0.70
CA ASN A 241 35.59 4.07 -0.60
C ASN A 241 36.60 3.77 0.51
N ASN A 242 36.65 2.54 1.06
CA ASN A 242 37.60 2.21 2.12
C ASN A 242 38.70 1.21 1.75
N GLU A 243 38.90 0.91 0.46
CA GLU A 243 39.98 0.02 0.01
C GLU A 243 41.20 0.76 -0.59
N GLN A 244 41.20 2.09 -0.60
CA GLN A 244 42.35 2.89 -1.08
C GLN A 244 43.08 3.67 0.03
N ALA A 245 42.58 3.68 1.26
CA ALA A 245 43.24 4.34 2.39
C ALA A 245 44.21 3.42 3.17
N LEU A 246 44.21 2.10 2.93
CA LEU A 246 45.11 1.15 3.60
C LEU A 246 46.38 0.80 2.79
N LEU A 247 46.52 1.27 1.55
CA LEU A 247 47.67 0.96 0.68
C LEU A 247 48.68 2.11 0.54
N GLN A 248 48.45 3.26 1.18
CA GLN A 248 49.41 4.38 1.19
C GLN A 248 50.28 4.43 2.46
N ASP A 249 49.99 3.62 3.49
CA ASP A 249 50.73 3.64 4.76
C ASP A 249 51.85 2.56 4.84
N GLU A 250 51.99 1.70 3.82
CA GLU A 250 53.10 0.72 3.73
C GLU A 250 54.29 1.20 2.87
N CYS A 251 54.25 2.41 2.30
CA CYS A 251 55.33 2.92 1.43
C CYS A 251 56.28 3.93 2.12
N MET A 252 56.13 4.16 3.43
CA MET A 252 57.08 4.97 4.22
C MET A 252 57.35 4.36 5.59
N ARG A 253 58.15 3.29 5.62
CA ARG A 253 59.06 3.05 6.76
C ARG A 253 60.44 2.62 6.22
N PRO A 254 61.53 3.21 6.73
CA PRO A 254 62.89 3.03 6.22
C PRO A 254 63.49 1.65 6.55
#